data_AF-A0A382TNH8-F1
#
_entry.id   AF-A0A382TNH8-F1
#
_cell.length_a   1.000
_cell.length_b   1.000
_cell.length_c   1.000
_cell.angle_alpha   90.00
_cell.angle_beta   90.00
_cell.angle_gamma   90.00
#
_symmetry.space_group_name_H-M   'P 1'
#
loop_
_entity.id
_entity.type
_entity.pdbx_description
1 polymer ?
#
loop_
_entity_poly.entity_id
_entity_poly.type
_entity_poly.pdbx_seq_one_letter_code
_entity_poly.pdbx_strand_id
1 'polypeptide(L)'
;RGGSVEDGFAVAGHRETVAELRAMGIDIDCFDLNFDRAYDLRPEGGALAHEEYSIAAAIIDADTWINIPVAKTHGAKITCSLKNHFGILPGTIYGWSKSTGTAQHGPMPHSPRVLDEAWIDLYNVSRVDLNVVDMIRGSETGPFEKDNTHRSNTILAGANPIATDLVVAKLMGFNPDDFEFAALAARRGLGPRFIEDVQILGVEDPTALVSRWKKAGVTYGGGRGEWGQHANYGMGPREWTLLGPLPRDHAFDEEQLKALSPVPGEEGWSPLVWFGHDKIDLDKQYDDPVNCAVYGFTEF
;
A
#
# COMPACT_ATOMS: atom_id res chain seq x y z
N ARG A 1 9.53 -13.67 23.42
CA ARG A 1 10.23 -14.45 22.37
C ARG A 1 11.64 -13.89 22.33
N GLY A 2 12.63 -14.63 22.85
CA GLY A 2 14.04 -14.21 22.90
C GLY A 2 14.76 -14.66 21.64
N GLY A 3 14.72 -13.83 20.60
CA GLY A 3 15.69 -13.94 19.50
C GLY A 3 17.02 -13.35 19.95
N SER A 4 18.12 -13.81 19.34
CA SER A 4 19.42 -13.13 19.42
C SER A 4 19.24 -11.67 18.95
N VAL A 5 19.87 -10.73 19.66
CA VAL A 5 20.05 -9.38 19.13
C VAL A 5 21.09 -9.48 18.03
N GLU A 6 20.71 -9.15 16.81
CA GLU A 6 21.55 -9.23 15.62
C GLU A 6 21.64 -7.85 14.96
N ASP A 7 22.73 -7.59 14.23
CA ASP A 7 22.87 -6.36 13.43
C ASP A 7 21.93 -6.44 12.22
N GLY A 8 20.80 -5.75 12.29
CA GLY A 8 19.81 -5.70 11.21
C GLY A 8 20.37 -5.17 9.88
N PHE A 9 21.33 -4.26 9.91
CA PHE A 9 21.98 -3.77 8.69
C PHE A 9 22.86 -4.84 8.06
N ALA A 10 23.52 -5.68 8.85
CA ALA A 10 24.32 -6.79 8.32
C ALA A 10 23.40 -7.87 7.72
N VAL A 11 22.33 -8.23 8.43
CA VAL A 11 21.35 -9.23 7.96
C VAL A 11 20.67 -8.79 6.66
N ALA A 12 20.38 -7.50 6.51
CA ALA A 12 19.79 -6.95 5.29
C ALA A 12 20.80 -6.67 4.17
N GLY A 13 22.10 -6.88 4.41
CA GLY A 13 23.17 -6.63 3.43
C GLY A 13 23.63 -5.17 3.32
N HIS A 14 23.04 -4.24 4.08
CA HIS A 14 23.40 -2.82 4.01
C HIS A 14 24.85 -2.53 4.44
N ARG A 15 25.41 -3.31 5.37
CA ARG A 15 26.84 -3.18 5.75
C ARG A 15 27.77 -3.47 4.58
N GLU A 16 27.43 -4.46 3.75
CA GLU A 16 28.18 -4.81 2.54
C GLU A 16 28.06 -3.69 1.50
N THR A 17 26.85 -3.19 1.26
CA THR A 17 26.61 -2.05 0.36
C THR A 17 27.40 -0.81 0.77
N VAL A 18 27.45 -0.47 2.07
CA VAL A 18 28.26 0.65 2.57
C VAL A 18 29.74 0.44 2.28
N ALA A 19 30.26 -0.77 2.50
CA ALA A 19 31.67 -1.08 2.23
C ALA A 19 32.00 -0.94 0.73
N GLU A 20 31.12 -1.44 -0.15
CA GLU A 20 31.24 -1.31 -1.60
C GLU A 20 31.28 0.16 -2.04
N LEU A 21 30.30 0.96 -1.63
CA LEU A 21 30.19 2.37 -2.02
C LEU A 21 31.33 3.22 -1.46
N ARG A 22 31.79 2.95 -0.23
CA ARG A 22 32.98 3.60 0.34
C ARG A 22 34.25 3.25 -0.44
N ALA A 23 34.40 2.01 -0.90
CA ALA A 23 35.51 1.62 -1.77
C ALA A 23 35.50 2.37 -3.12
N MET A 24 34.32 2.83 -3.55
CA MET A 24 34.15 3.71 -4.72
C MET A 24 34.35 5.20 -4.41
N GLY A 25 34.66 5.56 -3.16
CA GLY A 25 34.89 6.94 -2.73
C GLY A 25 33.62 7.72 -2.35
N ILE A 26 32.50 7.04 -2.16
CA ILE A 26 31.24 7.65 -1.72
C ILE A 26 31.20 7.69 -0.18
N ASP A 27 30.95 8.87 0.39
CA ASP A 27 30.74 9.04 1.82
C ASP A 27 29.30 8.63 2.20
N ILE A 28 29.17 7.47 2.83
CA ILE A 28 27.87 6.88 3.21
C ILE A 28 28.03 6.03 4.47
N ASP A 29 26.99 5.92 5.30
CA ASP A 29 26.93 5.00 6.44
C ASP A 29 25.50 4.52 6.70
N CYS A 30 25.36 3.50 7.55
CA CYS A 30 24.09 3.07 8.11
C CYS A 30 23.90 3.69 9.51
N PHE A 31 22.80 4.41 9.68
CA PHE A 31 22.43 5.03 10.95
C PHE A 31 21.10 4.46 11.46
N ASP A 32 21.11 3.91 12.68
CA ASP A 32 19.92 3.30 13.27
C ASP A 32 19.07 4.33 14.00
N LEU A 33 17.96 4.75 13.36
CA LEU A 33 17.01 5.73 13.91
C LEU A 33 16.37 5.28 15.21
N ASN A 34 16.44 3.99 15.56
CA ASN A 34 15.92 3.50 16.84
C ASN A 34 16.61 4.14 18.06
N PHE A 35 17.88 4.48 17.93
CA PHE A 35 18.72 5.04 18.99
C PHE A 35 18.99 6.54 18.81
N ASP A 36 18.35 7.16 17.82
CA ASP A 36 18.54 8.58 17.56
C ASP A 36 17.91 9.43 18.67
N ARG A 37 18.42 10.66 18.80
CA ARG A 37 17.73 11.71 19.54
C ARG A 37 16.41 12.03 18.81
N ALA A 38 15.43 12.56 19.53
CA ALA A 38 14.13 12.88 18.95
C ALA A 38 13.73 14.34 19.16
N TYR A 39 12.90 14.84 18.27
CA TYR A 39 12.13 16.08 18.46
C TYR A 39 10.66 15.74 18.65
N ASP A 40 10.02 16.37 19.63
CA ASP A 40 8.58 16.28 19.83
C ASP A 40 7.89 17.32 18.95
N LEU A 41 7.13 16.85 17.97
CA LEU A 41 6.49 17.66 16.94
C LEU A 41 4.97 17.44 16.96
N ARG A 42 4.22 18.48 16.63
CA ARG A 42 2.76 18.43 16.56
C ARG A 42 2.30 18.65 15.12
N PRO A 43 1.31 17.90 14.61
CA PRO A 43 0.77 18.13 13.28
C PRO A 43 0.21 19.54 13.14
N GLU A 44 0.59 20.23 12.06
CA GLU A 44 0.05 21.53 11.71
C GLU A 44 -1.46 21.45 11.42
N GLY A 45 -2.22 22.36 12.01
CA GLY A 45 -3.69 22.34 11.91
C GLY A 45 -4.37 21.31 12.83
N GLY A 46 -3.66 20.74 13.80
CA GLY A 46 -4.18 19.82 14.81
C GLY A 46 -4.12 18.36 14.38
N ALA A 47 -3.95 17.46 15.34
CA ALA A 47 -3.78 16.03 15.10
C ALA A 47 -5.06 15.33 14.60
N LEU A 48 -4.86 14.25 13.83
CA LEU A 48 -5.92 13.29 13.48
C LEU A 48 -5.91 12.07 14.41
N ALA A 49 -4.73 11.59 14.78
CA ALA A 49 -4.55 10.36 15.56
C ALA A 49 -3.89 10.59 16.92
N HIS A 50 -2.85 11.42 17.00
CA HIS A 50 -2.13 11.67 18.25
C HIS A 50 -1.59 13.10 18.31
N GLU A 51 -1.70 13.75 19.47
CA GLU A 51 -1.40 15.20 19.59
C GLU A 51 0.06 15.56 19.32
N GLU A 52 1.00 14.65 19.58
CA GLU A 52 2.44 14.91 19.52
C GLU A 52 3.23 13.64 19.15
N TYR A 53 4.26 13.78 18.32
CA TYR A 53 5.09 12.68 17.84
C TYR A 53 6.57 12.97 18.08
N SER A 54 7.28 12.04 18.72
CA SER A 54 8.73 12.08 18.86
C SER A 54 9.38 11.52 17.59
N ILE A 55 9.89 12.38 16.72
CA ILE A 55 10.48 11.99 15.44
C ILE A 55 12.01 11.96 15.57
N ALA A 56 12.66 10.95 14.98
CA ALA A 56 14.12 10.86 14.91
C ALA A 56 14.71 12.15 14.31
N ALA A 57 15.62 12.80 15.03
CA ALA A 57 16.12 14.11 14.64
C ALA A 57 16.89 14.09 13.33
N ALA A 58 17.57 12.98 12.99
CA ALA A 58 18.24 12.82 11.71
C ALA A 58 17.30 12.98 10.51
N ILE A 59 16.00 12.69 10.65
CA ILE A 59 15.01 12.93 9.59
C ILE A 59 14.70 14.42 9.45
N ILE A 60 14.60 15.14 10.58
CA ILE A 60 14.22 16.56 10.61
C ILE A 60 15.39 17.48 10.28
N ASP A 61 16.61 17.10 10.68
CA ASP A 61 17.83 17.88 10.46
C ASP A 61 18.41 17.66 9.05
N ALA A 62 17.95 16.65 8.31
CA ALA A 62 18.46 16.37 6.98
C ALA A 62 18.10 17.49 6.00
N ASP A 63 19.05 17.86 5.14
CA ASP A 63 18.79 18.79 4.04
C ASP A 63 17.83 18.20 2.99
N THR A 64 17.82 16.86 2.88
CA THR A 64 16.94 16.10 1.98
C THR A 64 16.72 14.70 2.53
N TRP A 65 15.46 14.28 2.59
CA TRP A 65 15.06 12.93 2.96
C TRP A 65 14.45 12.18 1.77
N ILE A 66 15.15 11.11 1.36
CA ILE A 66 14.67 10.15 0.36
C ILE A 66 14.15 8.90 1.07
N ASN A 67 12.87 8.63 0.91
CA ASN A 67 12.19 7.43 1.42
C ASN A 67 12.24 6.30 0.38
N ILE A 68 12.71 5.11 0.76
CA ILE A 68 12.87 3.98 -0.16
C ILE A 68 12.04 2.78 0.30
N PRO A 69 10.69 2.83 0.18
CA PRO A 69 9.83 1.73 0.60
C PRO A 69 9.82 0.58 -0.40
N VAL A 70 9.59 -0.64 0.08
CA VAL A 70 9.29 -1.81 -0.76
C VAL A 70 7.78 -2.04 -0.77
N ALA A 71 7.17 -2.17 -1.94
CA ALA A 71 5.74 -2.43 -2.08
C ALA A 71 5.35 -3.82 -1.55
N LYS A 72 4.34 -3.87 -0.67
CA LYS A 72 3.81 -5.13 -0.12
C LYS A 72 2.31 -5.03 0.10
N THR A 73 1.61 -6.14 0.09
CA THR A 73 0.29 -6.23 0.72
C THR A 73 0.43 -6.44 2.22
N HIS A 74 -0.50 -5.91 3.00
CA HIS A 74 -0.47 -5.97 4.46
C HIS A 74 -1.88 -5.97 5.03
N GLY A 75 -2.05 -6.31 6.30
CA GLY A 75 -3.31 -6.08 7.02
C GLY A 75 -3.73 -4.61 7.13
N ALA A 76 -2.92 -3.68 6.63
CA ALA A 76 -3.18 -2.25 6.57
C ALA A 76 -3.41 -1.81 5.11
N LYS A 77 -4.01 -2.69 4.29
CA LYS A 77 -4.13 -2.59 2.83
C LYS A 77 -2.78 -2.85 2.15
N ILE A 78 -1.94 -1.82 2.01
CA ILE A 78 -0.62 -1.89 1.40
C ILE A 78 0.47 -1.41 2.35
N THR A 79 1.71 -1.79 2.08
CA THR A 79 2.91 -1.14 2.61
C THR A 79 3.59 -0.46 1.44
N CYS A 80 3.75 0.85 1.54
CA CYS A 80 4.51 1.67 0.61
C CYS A 80 5.04 2.91 1.34
N SER A 81 4.99 4.09 0.73
CA SER A 81 5.61 5.33 1.21
C SER A 81 5.12 5.74 2.59
N LEU A 82 3.80 5.83 2.77
CA LEU A 82 3.20 6.28 4.03
C LEU A 82 3.51 5.32 5.18
N LYS A 83 3.34 4.02 4.95
CA LYS A 83 3.59 3.03 6.01
C LYS A 83 5.06 2.96 6.40
N ASN A 84 5.98 3.29 5.51
CA ASN A 84 7.42 3.36 5.83
C ASN A 84 7.74 4.52 6.79
N HIS A 85 6.88 5.53 6.90
CA HIS A 85 7.06 6.61 7.88
C HIS A 85 7.01 6.11 9.34
N PHE A 86 6.41 4.96 9.64
CA PHE A 86 6.54 4.37 10.98
C PHE A 86 8.00 4.11 11.39
N GLY A 87 8.91 3.97 10.42
CA GLY A 87 10.34 3.77 10.67
C GLY A 87 11.05 4.99 11.26
N ILE A 88 10.48 6.19 11.15
CA ILE A 88 11.11 7.43 11.67
C ILE A 88 10.91 7.62 13.18
N LEU A 89 10.12 6.75 13.80
CA LEU A 89 9.80 6.79 15.23
C LEU A 89 10.89 6.03 16.00
N PRO A 90 11.67 6.66 16.90
CA PRO A 90 12.73 5.97 17.62
C PRO A 90 12.18 4.88 18.52
N GLY A 91 12.74 3.67 18.44
CA GLY A 91 12.27 2.57 19.28
C GLY A 91 12.78 2.62 20.72
N THR A 92 13.77 3.44 21.04
CA THR A 92 14.09 3.81 22.43
C THR A 92 12.95 4.55 23.12
N ILE A 93 12.06 5.21 22.36
CA ILE A 93 10.87 5.89 22.85
C ILE A 93 9.64 4.99 22.70
N TYR A 94 9.34 4.56 21.47
CA TYR A 94 8.11 3.83 21.15
C TYR A 94 8.18 2.30 21.26
N GLY A 95 9.35 1.78 21.63
CA GLY A 95 9.64 0.35 21.64
C GLY A 95 10.01 -0.19 20.26
N TRP A 96 10.56 -1.41 20.25
CA TRP A 96 10.81 -2.17 19.02
C TRP A 96 9.51 -2.56 18.31
N SER A 97 8.48 -2.88 19.08
CA SER A 97 7.11 -2.92 18.58
C SER A 97 6.43 -1.60 18.90
N LYS A 98 6.18 -0.78 17.87
CA LYS A 98 5.50 0.52 18.01
C LYS A 98 4.10 0.40 18.61
N SER A 99 3.50 -0.78 18.52
CA SER A 99 2.18 -1.10 19.10
C SER A 99 2.20 -1.33 20.62
N THR A 100 3.38 -1.47 21.24
CA THR A 100 3.52 -1.82 22.66
C THR A 100 4.03 -0.67 23.51
N GLY A 101 4.91 0.17 22.96
CA GLY A 101 5.55 1.25 23.72
C GLY A 101 6.72 0.76 24.57
N THR A 102 7.13 1.61 25.51
CA THR A 102 8.16 1.34 26.53
C THR A 102 7.56 1.50 27.93
N ALA A 103 8.38 1.34 28.97
CA ALA A 103 7.93 1.61 30.34
C ALA A 103 7.71 3.11 30.61
N GLN A 104 8.31 3.98 29.80
CA GLN A 104 8.29 5.43 29.98
C GLN A 104 7.40 6.16 28.96
N HIS A 105 7.06 5.50 27.86
CA HIS A 105 6.27 6.10 26.79
C HIS A 105 5.25 5.09 26.24
N GLY A 106 4.02 5.56 26.02
CA GLY A 106 2.93 4.74 25.49
C GLY A 106 3.18 4.24 24.05
N PRO A 107 2.38 3.28 23.59
CA PRO A 107 2.41 2.84 22.20
C PRO A 107 1.93 3.94 21.26
N MET A 108 2.34 3.84 20.00
CA MET A 108 1.72 4.59 18.92
C MET A 108 0.31 4.06 18.63
N PRO A 109 -0.62 4.92 18.16
CA PRO A 109 -1.84 4.46 17.53
C PRO A 109 -1.51 3.50 16.38
N HIS A 110 -1.77 2.21 16.61
CA HIS A 110 -1.38 1.13 15.70
C HIS A 110 -2.50 0.10 15.58
N SER A 111 -3.72 0.57 15.32
CA SER A 111 -4.89 -0.26 15.05
C SER A 111 -5.45 0.05 13.66
N PRO A 112 -6.17 -0.89 13.01
CA PRO A 112 -6.77 -0.67 11.70
C PRO A 112 -7.68 0.56 11.59
N ARG A 113 -8.23 1.02 12.71
CA ARG A 113 -9.20 2.12 12.77
C ARG A 113 -8.59 3.52 12.73
N VAL A 114 -7.28 3.64 12.91
CA VAL A 114 -6.61 4.95 13.12
C VAL A 114 -5.29 5.07 12.34
N LEU A 115 -4.95 4.06 11.54
CA LEU A 115 -3.65 4.01 10.86
C LEU A 115 -3.53 5.03 9.75
N ASP A 116 -4.59 5.24 8.97
CA ASP A 116 -4.60 6.24 7.92
C ASP A 116 -4.42 7.64 8.52
N GLU A 117 -5.12 7.96 9.62
CA GLU A 117 -4.93 9.19 10.38
C GLU A 117 -3.49 9.35 10.89
N ALA A 118 -2.92 8.28 11.48
CA ALA A 118 -1.56 8.31 12.00
C ALA A 118 -0.53 8.52 10.88
N TRP A 119 -0.72 7.93 9.70
CA TRP A 119 0.16 8.16 8.56
C TRP A 119 0.10 9.60 8.06
N ILE A 120 -1.10 10.20 8.03
CA ILE A 120 -1.27 11.58 7.61
C ILE A 120 -0.61 12.54 8.61
N ASP A 121 -0.76 12.29 9.91
CA ASP A 121 -0.07 13.07 10.94
C ASP A 121 1.45 12.94 10.82
N LEU A 122 1.97 11.72 10.62
CA LEU A 122 3.41 11.48 10.43
C LEU A 122 3.96 12.21 9.21
N TYR A 123 3.30 12.09 8.05
CA TYR A 123 3.72 12.83 6.85
C TYR A 123 3.66 14.34 7.07
N ASN A 124 2.65 14.84 7.79
CA ASN A 124 2.51 16.26 8.09
C ASN A 124 3.71 16.80 8.90
N VAL A 125 4.19 16.05 9.90
CA VAL A 125 5.30 16.48 10.78
C VAL A 125 6.69 16.23 10.21
N SER A 126 6.87 15.24 9.32
CA SER A 126 8.21 14.85 8.85
C SER A 126 8.54 15.24 7.40
N ARG A 127 7.54 15.46 6.54
CA ARG A 127 7.67 15.94 5.15
C ARG A 127 8.82 15.31 4.35
N VAL A 128 8.54 14.18 3.70
CA VAL A 128 9.47 13.55 2.76
C VAL A 128 9.67 14.38 1.49
N ASP A 129 10.91 14.47 0.99
CA ASP A 129 11.23 15.18 -0.25
C ASP A 129 11.05 14.31 -1.50
N LEU A 130 11.40 13.02 -1.40
CA LEU A 130 11.28 12.07 -2.50
C LEU A 130 10.99 10.66 -1.99
N ASN A 131 10.05 9.96 -2.63
CA ASN A 131 9.81 8.54 -2.43
C ASN A 131 10.31 7.79 -3.66
N VAL A 132 11.13 6.75 -3.46
CA VAL A 132 11.62 5.84 -4.50
C VAL A 132 11.15 4.43 -4.14
N VAL A 133 10.02 4.04 -4.71
CA VAL A 133 9.35 2.77 -4.39
C VAL A 133 10.00 1.63 -5.17
N ASP A 134 10.45 0.63 -4.42
CA ASP A 134 10.86 -0.66 -4.98
C ASP A 134 9.62 -1.54 -5.23
N MET A 135 9.30 -1.73 -6.51
CA MET A 135 8.39 -2.76 -7.00
C MET A 135 9.12 -3.77 -7.91
N ILE A 136 10.44 -3.85 -7.85
CA ILE A 136 11.20 -4.89 -8.54
C ILE A 136 10.75 -6.24 -8.00
N ARG A 137 10.73 -6.35 -6.67
CA ARG A 137 10.31 -7.57 -5.95
C ARG A 137 9.63 -7.20 -4.63
N GLY A 138 8.31 -7.34 -4.58
CA GLY A 138 7.51 -7.12 -3.38
C GLY A 138 6.97 -8.40 -2.76
N SER A 139 6.10 -8.25 -1.76
CA SER A 139 5.44 -9.36 -1.07
C SER A 139 3.92 -9.23 -1.13
N GLU A 140 3.24 -10.27 -1.60
CA GLU A 140 1.80 -10.45 -1.52
C GLU A 140 1.40 -11.28 -0.27
N THR A 141 0.10 -11.49 -0.02
CA THR A 141 -0.44 -12.25 1.12
C THR A 141 0.01 -11.83 2.53
N GLY A 142 0.54 -10.62 2.70
CA GLY A 142 1.07 -10.11 3.98
C GLY A 142 2.56 -10.40 4.19
N PRO A 143 3.30 -9.57 4.96
CA PRO A 143 4.77 -9.59 4.97
C PRO A 143 5.43 -10.79 5.67
N PHE A 144 4.67 -11.66 6.32
CA PHE A 144 5.19 -12.74 7.17
C PHE A 144 5.00 -14.14 6.57
N GLU A 145 4.34 -14.23 5.42
CA GLU A 145 4.13 -15.50 4.73
C GLU A 145 5.38 -15.93 3.95
N LYS A 146 5.56 -17.24 3.78
CA LYS A 146 6.65 -17.81 2.98
C LYS A 146 6.29 -17.81 1.49
N ASP A 147 7.29 -17.67 0.64
CA ASP A 147 7.18 -17.79 -0.82
C ASP A 147 6.11 -16.88 -1.47
N ASN A 148 5.82 -15.75 -0.83
CA ASN A 148 4.78 -14.79 -1.20
C ASN A 148 5.29 -13.64 -2.07
N THR A 149 6.33 -13.89 -2.86
CA THR A 149 6.96 -12.84 -3.66
C THR A 149 6.13 -12.52 -4.89
N HIS A 150 5.98 -11.24 -5.20
CA HIS A 150 5.49 -10.76 -6.50
C HIS A 150 6.54 -9.91 -7.21
N ARG A 151 6.76 -10.16 -8.50
CA ARG A 151 7.77 -9.45 -9.30
C ARG A 151 7.09 -8.56 -10.33
N SER A 152 7.25 -7.24 -10.20
CA SER A 152 6.73 -6.27 -11.16
C SER A 152 7.83 -5.57 -11.97
N ASN A 153 9.11 -5.72 -11.59
CA ASN A 153 10.25 -5.11 -12.29
C ASN A 153 10.11 -3.59 -12.51
N THR A 154 9.47 -2.91 -11.56
CA THR A 154 9.13 -1.50 -11.68
C THR A 154 9.76 -0.73 -10.53
N ILE A 155 10.23 0.49 -10.82
CA ILE A 155 10.60 1.49 -9.82
C ILE A 155 9.68 2.67 -10.05
N LEU A 156 9.09 3.19 -8.98
CA LEU A 156 8.31 4.42 -9.02
C LEU A 156 9.01 5.50 -8.22
N ALA A 157 9.02 6.74 -8.70
CA ALA A 157 9.56 7.87 -7.95
C ALA A 157 8.58 9.04 -7.93
N GLY A 158 8.40 9.66 -6.77
CA GLY A 158 7.50 10.80 -6.61
C GLY A 158 7.72 11.56 -5.31
N ALA A 159 7.60 12.89 -5.38
CA ALA A 159 7.78 13.76 -4.21
C ALA A 159 6.63 13.65 -3.20
N ASN A 160 5.39 13.47 -3.70
CA ASN A 160 4.22 13.36 -2.84
C ASN A 160 3.90 11.89 -2.50
N PRO A 161 3.98 11.46 -1.22
CA PRO A 161 3.78 10.06 -0.85
C PRO A 161 2.33 9.59 -1.07
N ILE A 162 1.34 10.49 -1.04
CA ILE A 162 -0.07 10.17 -1.32
C ILE A 162 -0.24 9.81 -2.79
N ALA A 163 0.28 10.66 -3.69
CA ALA A 163 0.26 10.41 -5.12
C ALA A 163 0.99 9.11 -5.48
N THR A 164 2.17 8.90 -4.89
CA THR A 164 2.96 7.68 -5.07
C THR A 164 2.20 6.44 -4.62
N ASP A 165 1.61 6.44 -3.42
CA ASP A 165 0.90 5.27 -2.89
C ASP A 165 -0.40 4.98 -3.66
N LEU A 166 -1.09 5.99 -4.20
CA LEU A 166 -2.25 5.81 -5.11
C LEU A 166 -1.84 5.09 -6.40
N VAL A 167 -0.74 5.51 -7.03
CA VAL A 167 -0.24 4.85 -8.25
C VAL A 167 0.23 3.42 -7.94
N VAL A 168 0.91 3.21 -6.82
CA VAL A 168 1.32 1.86 -6.39
C VAL A 168 0.09 0.97 -6.15
N ALA A 169 -0.95 1.47 -5.49
CA ALA A 169 -2.19 0.75 -5.31
C ALA A 169 -2.81 0.32 -6.66
N LYS A 170 -2.86 1.23 -7.63
CA LYS A 170 -3.34 0.94 -8.99
C LYS A 170 -2.52 -0.15 -9.66
N LEU A 171 -1.19 -0.03 -9.65
CA LEU A 171 -0.27 -0.99 -10.27
C LEU A 171 -0.34 -2.39 -9.62
N MET A 172 -0.71 -2.46 -8.33
CA MET A 172 -0.97 -3.73 -7.62
C MET A 172 -2.36 -4.31 -7.92
N GLY A 173 -3.19 -3.64 -8.73
CA GLY A 173 -4.55 -4.06 -9.09
C GLY A 173 -5.59 -3.76 -8.01
N PHE A 174 -5.34 -2.76 -7.15
CA PHE A 174 -6.32 -2.25 -6.18
C PHE A 174 -6.99 -0.99 -6.70
N ASN A 175 -8.21 -0.72 -6.24
CA ASN A 175 -8.93 0.51 -6.50
C ASN A 175 -8.36 1.64 -5.64
N PRO A 176 -7.74 2.69 -6.23
CA PRO A 176 -7.18 3.81 -5.47
C PRO A 176 -8.21 4.56 -4.62
N ASP A 177 -9.49 4.58 -5.03
CA ASP A 177 -10.57 5.27 -4.30
C ASP A 177 -10.87 4.68 -2.90
N ASP A 178 -10.43 3.46 -2.67
CA ASP A 178 -10.66 2.75 -1.42
C ASP A 178 -9.64 3.14 -0.33
N PHE A 179 -8.62 3.92 -0.70
CA PHE A 179 -7.55 4.30 0.20
C PHE A 179 -7.87 5.60 0.92
N GLU A 180 -8.47 5.45 2.11
CA GLU A 180 -8.89 6.54 3.00
C GLU A 180 -7.81 7.59 3.28
N PHE A 181 -6.52 7.20 3.30
CA PHE A 181 -5.41 8.14 3.44
C PHE A 181 -5.46 9.28 2.41
N ALA A 182 -5.93 9.03 1.19
CA ALA A 182 -5.96 10.05 0.14
C ALA A 182 -7.04 11.11 0.43
N ALA A 183 -8.22 10.68 0.87
CA ALA A 183 -9.27 11.59 1.29
C ALA A 183 -8.88 12.41 2.53
N LEU A 184 -8.20 11.78 3.50
CA LEU A 184 -7.68 12.47 4.69
C LEU A 184 -6.59 13.50 4.31
N ALA A 185 -5.63 13.11 3.47
CA ALA A 185 -4.58 14.00 3.00
C ALA A 185 -5.12 15.20 2.23
N ALA A 186 -6.09 14.99 1.33
CA ALA A 186 -6.71 16.06 0.56
C ALA A 186 -7.41 17.10 1.47
N ARG A 187 -8.11 16.66 2.53
CA ARG A 187 -8.71 17.57 3.52
C ARG A 187 -7.67 18.40 4.29
N ARG A 188 -6.43 17.91 4.37
CA ARG A 188 -5.30 18.59 5.00
C ARG A 188 -4.42 19.36 4.00
N GLY A 189 -4.75 19.35 2.71
CA GLY A 189 -3.93 19.97 1.66
C GLY A 189 -2.57 19.30 1.46
N LEU A 190 -2.46 18.00 1.78
CA LEU A 190 -1.20 17.25 1.78
C LEU A 190 -0.96 16.45 0.49
N GLY A 191 -1.98 16.28 -0.34
CA GLY A 191 -1.87 15.52 -1.57
C GLY A 191 -3.20 15.38 -2.30
N PRO A 192 -3.20 14.67 -3.44
CA PRO A 192 -4.40 14.42 -4.23
C PRO A 192 -5.38 13.51 -3.50
N ARG A 193 -6.66 13.66 -3.83
CA ARG A 193 -7.71 12.75 -3.37
C ARG A 193 -7.85 11.55 -4.32
N PHE A 194 -7.75 11.83 -5.62
CA PHE A 194 -8.04 10.87 -6.67
C PHE A 194 -6.77 10.60 -7.49
N ILE A 195 -6.67 9.42 -8.09
CA ILE A 195 -5.50 9.08 -8.91
C ILE A 195 -5.48 9.89 -10.21
N GLU A 196 -6.63 10.32 -10.70
CA GLU A 196 -6.81 11.16 -11.89
C GLU A 196 -6.16 12.54 -11.71
N ASP A 197 -5.97 12.98 -10.46
CA ASP A 197 -5.25 14.21 -10.12
C ASP A 197 -3.72 14.02 -10.15
N VAL A 198 -3.23 12.79 -10.37
CA VAL A 198 -1.81 12.43 -10.37
C VAL A 198 -1.28 12.42 -11.81
N GLN A 199 -0.29 13.26 -12.07
CA GLN A 199 0.47 13.18 -13.32
C GLN A 199 1.48 12.02 -13.26
N ILE A 200 1.26 11.00 -14.08
CA ILE A 200 2.20 9.89 -14.27
C ILE A 200 3.10 10.21 -15.46
N LEU A 201 4.41 10.06 -15.28
CA LEU A 201 5.44 10.31 -16.29
C LEU A 201 6.25 9.03 -16.55
N GLY A 202 6.89 8.94 -17.71
CA GLY A 202 7.78 7.83 -18.08
C GLY A 202 7.10 6.63 -18.73
N VAL A 203 5.77 6.61 -18.78
CA VAL A 203 4.95 5.64 -19.53
C VAL A 203 3.78 6.36 -20.18
N GLU A 204 3.35 5.89 -21.36
CA GLU A 204 2.17 6.44 -22.05
C GLU A 204 0.88 5.93 -21.40
N ASP A 205 0.83 4.65 -21.08
CA ASP A 205 -0.30 4.00 -20.44
C ASP A 205 0.17 3.11 -19.26
N PRO A 206 -0.11 3.49 -18.00
CA PRO A 206 0.26 2.70 -16.83
C PRO A 206 -0.54 1.40 -16.68
N THR A 207 -1.68 1.25 -17.36
CA THR A 207 -2.54 0.05 -17.29
C THR A 207 -1.80 -1.21 -17.71
N ALA A 208 -0.90 -1.11 -18.70
CA ALA A 208 -0.06 -2.21 -19.15
C ALA A 208 0.92 -2.75 -18.08
N LEU A 209 1.18 -1.97 -17.03
CA LEU A 209 2.04 -2.35 -15.91
C LEU A 209 1.24 -2.90 -14.72
N VAL A 210 -0.09 -2.83 -14.76
CA VAL A 210 -0.94 -3.36 -13.69
C VAL A 210 -0.78 -4.86 -13.62
N SER A 211 -0.48 -5.34 -12.41
CA SER A 211 -0.44 -6.75 -12.09
C SER A 211 -1.25 -6.95 -10.81
N ARG A 212 -2.12 -7.97 -10.77
CA ARG A 212 -3.00 -8.18 -9.61
C ARG A 212 -2.27 -8.93 -8.50
N TRP A 213 -1.96 -8.23 -7.41
CA TRP A 213 -1.31 -8.82 -6.23
C TRP A 213 -2.35 -9.48 -5.31
N LYS A 214 -1.98 -10.57 -4.64
CA LYS A 214 -2.84 -11.20 -3.63
C LYS A 214 -2.85 -10.39 -2.34
N LYS A 215 -4.05 -10.05 -1.87
CA LYS A 215 -4.26 -9.39 -0.58
C LYS A 215 -3.74 -10.23 0.59
N ALA A 216 -3.46 -9.58 1.72
CA ALA A 216 -3.10 -10.26 2.96
C ALA A 216 -4.18 -11.23 3.47
N GLY A 217 -5.45 -10.93 3.16
CA GLY A 217 -6.55 -11.87 3.34
C GLY A 217 -7.10 -11.96 4.76
N VAL A 218 -8.28 -12.58 4.90
CA VAL A 218 -8.98 -12.74 6.19
C VAL A 218 -8.13 -13.39 7.28
N THR A 219 -7.23 -14.31 6.91
CA THR A 219 -6.38 -15.06 7.83
C THR A 219 -5.31 -14.21 8.49
N TYR A 220 -5.07 -13.00 7.98
CA TYR A 220 -4.10 -12.08 8.54
C TYR A 220 -4.36 -11.81 10.03
N GLY A 221 -3.31 -11.88 10.85
CA GLY A 221 -3.43 -11.70 12.30
C GLY A 221 -4.29 -12.77 13.00
N GLY A 222 -4.49 -13.94 12.40
CA GLY A 222 -5.21 -15.07 13.03
C GLY A 222 -6.69 -15.18 12.68
N GLY A 223 -7.19 -14.50 11.64
CA GLY A 223 -8.48 -14.84 11.03
C GLY A 223 -9.72 -14.12 11.56
N ARG A 224 -9.74 -13.74 12.84
CA ARG A 224 -10.97 -13.27 13.53
C ARG A 224 -10.89 -11.86 14.11
N GLY A 225 -9.79 -11.15 13.88
CA GLY A 225 -9.56 -9.79 14.39
C GLY A 225 -9.83 -8.70 13.36
N GLU A 226 -9.87 -7.46 13.83
CA GLU A 226 -10.05 -6.25 12.99
C GLU A 226 -9.00 -6.18 11.87
N TRP A 227 -7.78 -6.66 12.14
CA TRP A 227 -6.71 -6.76 11.15
C TRP A 227 -7.04 -7.69 9.98
N GLY A 228 -7.73 -8.81 10.21
CA GLY A 228 -8.14 -9.72 9.14
C GLY A 228 -9.25 -9.12 8.27
N GLN A 229 -10.14 -8.33 8.89
CA GLN A 229 -11.18 -7.59 8.15
C GLN A 229 -10.55 -6.49 7.29
N HIS A 230 -9.63 -5.72 7.87
CA HIS A 230 -8.94 -4.64 7.18
C HIS A 230 -7.92 -5.14 6.14
N ALA A 231 -7.38 -6.35 6.31
CA ALA A 231 -6.51 -7.00 5.33
C ALA A 231 -7.18 -7.29 3.98
N ASN A 232 -8.52 -7.30 3.94
CA ASN A 232 -9.28 -7.39 2.69
C ASN A 232 -9.65 -6.02 2.11
N TYR A 233 -9.43 -4.93 2.84
CA TYR A 233 -9.79 -3.58 2.41
C TYR A 233 -8.90 -3.09 1.25
N GLY A 234 -9.41 -2.20 0.41
CA GLY A 234 -8.79 -1.85 -0.87
C GLY A 234 -9.26 -2.79 -1.97
N MET A 235 -10.51 -2.64 -2.42
CA MET A 235 -11.20 -3.57 -3.32
C MET A 235 -10.54 -3.59 -4.71
N GLY A 236 -10.84 -4.64 -5.48
CA GLY A 236 -10.63 -4.59 -6.92
C GLY A 236 -11.57 -3.55 -7.57
N PRO A 237 -11.63 -3.49 -8.90
CA PRO A 237 -12.50 -2.57 -9.62
C PRO A 237 -13.95 -2.78 -9.17
N ARG A 238 -14.67 -1.67 -9.01
CA ARG A 238 -16.08 -1.68 -8.55
C ARG A 238 -17.05 -1.63 -9.71
N GLU A 239 -16.58 -1.24 -10.87
CA GLU A 239 -17.37 -1.14 -12.09
C GLU A 239 -17.05 -2.31 -13.00
N TRP A 240 -18.10 -3.00 -13.43
CA TRP A 240 -18.01 -4.18 -14.28
C TRP A 240 -19.04 -4.10 -15.37
N THR A 241 -18.68 -4.57 -16.56
CA THR A 241 -19.67 -5.02 -17.53
C THR A 241 -19.72 -6.55 -17.50
N LEU A 242 -20.93 -7.11 -17.54
CA LEU A 242 -21.16 -8.54 -17.38
C LEU A 242 -21.87 -9.13 -18.59
N LEU A 243 -21.41 -10.30 -19.03
CA LEU A 243 -22.06 -11.11 -20.06
C LEU A 243 -22.65 -12.37 -19.42
N GLY A 244 -23.97 -12.49 -19.48
CA GLY A 244 -24.70 -13.62 -18.94
C GLY A 244 -26.11 -13.28 -18.47
N PRO A 245 -26.83 -14.25 -17.90
CA PRO A 245 -26.39 -15.64 -17.67
C PRO A 245 -26.33 -16.45 -18.98
N LEU A 246 -25.23 -17.17 -19.20
CA LEU A 246 -25.04 -18.09 -20.32
C LEU A 246 -25.17 -19.56 -19.87
N PRO A 247 -25.34 -20.53 -20.79
CA PRO A 247 -25.27 -21.95 -20.45
C PRO A 247 -24.00 -22.28 -19.65
N ARG A 248 -24.11 -23.16 -18.65
CA ARG A 248 -23.00 -23.52 -17.75
C ARG A 248 -21.74 -24.03 -18.47
N ASP A 249 -21.92 -24.68 -19.61
CA ASP A 249 -20.87 -25.23 -20.45
C ASP A 249 -20.37 -24.25 -21.51
N HIS A 250 -20.87 -23.02 -21.52
CA HIS A 250 -20.31 -21.95 -22.33
C HIS A 250 -18.86 -21.68 -21.89
N ALA A 251 -17.97 -21.65 -22.86
CA ALA A 251 -16.55 -21.32 -22.67
C ALA A 251 -16.07 -20.57 -23.91
N PHE A 252 -15.39 -19.45 -23.70
CA PHE A 252 -14.58 -18.84 -24.75
C PHE A 252 -13.33 -19.69 -24.95
N ASP A 253 -12.90 -19.85 -26.20
CA ASP A 253 -11.56 -20.34 -26.48
C ASP A 253 -10.49 -19.26 -26.17
N GLU A 254 -9.22 -19.67 -26.16
CA GLU A 254 -8.12 -18.75 -25.83
C GLU A 254 -7.98 -17.58 -26.81
N GLU A 255 -8.33 -17.77 -28.08
CA GLU A 255 -8.20 -16.74 -29.11
C GLU A 255 -9.31 -15.70 -28.95
N GLN A 256 -10.54 -16.16 -28.69
CA GLN A 256 -11.69 -15.33 -28.33
C GLN A 256 -11.43 -14.51 -27.06
N LEU A 257 -10.88 -15.13 -26.00
CA LEU A 257 -10.54 -14.41 -24.76
C LEU A 257 -9.52 -13.30 -25.00
N LYS A 258 -8.49 -13.55 -25.82
CA LYS A 258 -7.46 -12.56 -26.13
C LYS A 258 -7.98 -11.42 -27.01
N ALA A 259 -8.96 -11.71 -27.87
CA ALA A 259 -9.58 -10.71 -28.75
C ALA A 259 -10.74 -9.94 -28.09
N LEU A 260 -11.18 -10.35 -26.91
CA LEU A 260 -12.33 -9.77 -26.21
C LEU A 260 -12.02 -8.32 -25.80
N SER A 261 -12.82 -7.37 -26.29
CA SER A 261 -12.79 -5.96 -25.87
C SER A 261 -14.23 -5.45 -25.68
N PRO A 262 -14.94 -5.92 -24.65
CA PRO A 262 -16.34 -5.60 -24.43
C PRO A 262 -16.62 -4.11 -24.29
N VAL A 263 -17.65 -3.62 -24.97
CA VAL A 263 -18.19 -2.27 -24.77
C VAL A 263 -19.43 -2.38 -23.85
N PRO A 264 -19.48 -1.66 -22.71
CA PRO A 264 -20.63 -1.71 -21.82
C PRO A 264 -21.95 -1.37 -22.53
N GLY A 265 -22.94 -2.26 -22.42
CA GLY A 265 -24.27 -2.11 -23.02
C GLY A 265 -24.39 -2.63 -24.46
N GLU A 266 -23.32 -3.16 -25.06
CA GLU A 266 -23.31 -3.67 -26.42
C GLU A 266 -23.08 -5.18 -26.48
N GLU A 267 -23.47 -5.82 -27.59
CA GLU A 267 -23.19 -7.25 -27.86
C GLU A 267 -23.61 -8.23 -26.74
N GLY A 268 -24.66 -7.89 -25.99
CA GLY A 268 -25.17 -8.71 -24.88
C GLY A 268 -24.48 -8.47 -23.54
N TRP A 269 -23.46 -7.60 -23.49
CA TRP A 269 -22.86 -7.13 -22.26
C TRP A 269 -23.77 -6.12 -21.57
N SER A 270 -23.79 -6.16 -20.24
CA SER A 270 -24.56 -5.21 -19.45
C SER A 270 -24.00 -3.78 -19.62
N PRO A 271 -24.79 -2.73 -19.35
CA PRO A 271 -24.22 -1.45 -18.96
C PRO A 271 -23.27 -1.62 -17.76
N LEU A 272 -22.46 -0.59 -17.45
CA LEU A 272 -21.63 -0.63 -16.25
C LEU A 272 -22.48 -0.89 -15.01
N VAL A 273 -22.09 -1.91 -14.26
CA VAL A 273 -22.69 -2.30 -12.98
C VAL A 273 -21.68 -2.00 -11.90
N TRP A 274 -22.15 -1.32 -10.85
CA TRP A 274 -21.34 -1.01 -9.70
C TRP A 274 -21.61 -1.98 -8.54
N PHE A 275 -20.54 -2.50 -7.94
CA PHE A 275 -20.59 -3.33 -6.73
C PHE A 275 -19.86 -2.64 -5.58
N GLY A 276 -20.59 -2.41 -4.48
CA GLY A 276 -20.06 -1.74 -3.29
C GLY A 276 -19.34 -2.63 -2.29
N HIS A 277 -19.08 -3.87 -2.65
CA HIS A 277 -18.46 -4.90 -1.82
C HIS A 277 -17.53 -5.78 -2.66
N ASP A 278 -16.61 -6.50 -2.02
CA ASP A 278 -15.55 -7.35 -2.63
C ASP A 278 -16.05 -8.57 -3.43
N LYS A 279 -17.33 -8.63 -3.82
CA LYS A 279 -17.92 -9.69 -4.64
C LYS A 279 -18.78 -9.09 -5.75
N ILE A 280 -18.74 -9.72 -6.92
CA ILE A 280 -19.78 -9.54 -7.94
C ILE A 280 -21.00 -10.32 -7.44
N ASP A 281 -22.06 -9.59 -7.07
CA ASP A 281 -23.29 -10.19 -6.54
C ASP A 281 -24.23 -10.53 -7.70
N LEU A 282 -24.05 -11.74 -8.24
CA LEU A 282 -24.82 -12.25 -9.38
C LEU A 282 -26.29 -12.48 -9.02
N ASP A 283 -26.60 -12.81 -7.75
CA ASP A 283 -27.97 -13.02 -7.29
C ASP A 283 -28.77 -11.74 -7.41
N LYS A 284 -28.19 -10.62 -6.96
CA LYS A 284 -28.81 -9.30 -7.12
C LYS A 284 -28.91 -8.88 -8.59
N GLN A 285 -27.92 -9.23 -9.40
CA GLN A 285 -27.82 -8.76 -10.77
C GLN A 285 -28.70 -9.53 -11.76
N TYR A 286 -28.90 -10.83 -11.54
CA TYR A 286 -29.58 -11.74 -12.45
C TYR A 286 -30.69 -12.57 -11.78
N ASP A 287 -31.15 -12.16 -10.60
CA ASP A 287 -32.25 -12.79 -9.84
C ASP A 287 -31.97 -14.26 -9.52
N ASP A 288 -30.95 -14.49 -8.70
CA ASP A 288 -30.50 -15.83 -8.22
C ASP A 288 -30.19 -16.83 -9.36
N PRO A 289 -29.20 -16.52 -10.23
CA PRO A 289 -28.93 -17.34 -11.39
C PRO A 289 -28.25 -18.66 -10.99
N VAL A 290 -28.89 -19.79 -11.26
CA VAL A 290 -28.35 -21.13 -10.98
C VAL A 290 -27.93 -21.87 -12.26
N ASN A 291 -26.89 -22.71 -12.16
CA ASN A 291 -26.38 -23.52 -13.28
C ASN A 291 -26.09 -22.73 -14.57
N CYS A 292 -25.40 -21.59 -14.44
CA CYS A 292 -25.02 -20.73 -15.55
C CYS A 292 -23.53 -20.39 -15.53
N ALA A 293 -23.06 -19.76 -16.61
CA ALA A 293 -21.79 -19.05 -16.67
C ALA A 293 -22.06 -17.55 -16.79
N VAL A 294 -21.25 -16.74 -16.11
CA VAL A 294 -21.24 -15.27 -16.25
C VAL A 294 -19.78 -14.84 -16.39
N TYR A 295 -19.52 -13.96 -17.36
CA TYR A 295 -18.23 -13.33 -17.56
C TYR A 295 -18.30 -11.89 -17.08
N GLY A 296 -17.27 -11.44 -16.39
CA GLY A 296 -17.11 -10.04 -16.00
C GLY A 296 -15.89 -9.44 -16.68
N PHE A 297 -16.07 -8.25 -17.23
CA PHE A 297 -15.00 -7.43 -17.82
C PHE A 297 -14.99 -6.06 -17.14
N THR A 298 -13.80 -5.50 -17.01
CA THR A 298 -13.55 -4.20 -16.40
C THR A 298 -12.20 -3.70 -16.89
N GLU A 299 -12.06 -2.39 -17.03
CA GLU A 299 -10.80 -1.74 -17.36
C GLU A 299 -10.17 -1.22 -16.07
N PHE A 300 -8.86 -1.44 -15.93
CA PHE A 300 -8.06 -0.86 -14.85
C PHE A 300 -7.41 0.40 -15.37
#